data_AF-A0A5N5JZ58-F1
#
_entry.id   AF-A0A5N5JZ58-F1
#
_cell.length_a   1.000
_cell.length_b   1.000
_cell.length_c   1.000
_cell.angle_alpha   90.00
_cell.angle_beta   90.00
_cell.angle_gamma   90.00
#
_symmetry.space_group_name_H-M   'P 1'
#
loop_
_entity.id
_entity.type
_entity.pdbx_description
1 polymer ?
#
loop_
_entity_poly.entity_id
_entity_poly.type
_entity_poly.pdbx_seq_one_letter_code
_entity_poly.pdbx_strand_id
1 'polypeptide(L)'
;MKYQTLLARSFSKHEQKKLGYWALLACLFIALSFFINFKPFMGPLSVLNLRLSTGEDEKLHIFYDDTDSSLQIAKETINSTSIVNDTGSSHEEAEIMSSALTVNDTDSSHGESEIRDTEIIVNNATSRSQEVVVFKESLAQNMKTNDSSNPPQFVNEKDISMVNNTNSSLPEATDANAGTKNSTVEPPLCTFMGRSDFCEIKGDIRIDGNSYTVFIVSSEIDILAAENTSWCIRPYARKGDQAAMGGVREWTVKLVAGASHILPQCTQNHSVPAILFSAGGYSGNHFHSFADIIVPLFLTSRPYNGDVQFLITNGLTAWISKFKTLMNALSRYQPISIDYRQDIHCYDSMTVGLIRRTSKELSIDPSNSPYSMKDFRKFLRSSYSLNRTTAIKIGNVSRKRPRLVIISRKRSRAFTNVGEIVSMAKRLGFRVVVAEPDADVIPIGGTEWLSKTYFEEPAKDMNIRYLDYKIRVEESSLIHQYPADHVVLRDPSAVWKQGWSAVQSIYLSKQNVTLDVNRFRPTLVKALELLHQ
;
A
#
# COMPACT_ATOMS: atom_id res chain seq x y z
N MET A 1 29.67 -23.55 24.71
CA MET A 1 29.26 -24.63 25.64
C MET A 1 30.15 -24.67 26.89
N LYS A 2 30.14 -23.61 27.74
CA LYS A 2 30.98 -23.51 28.96
C LYS A 2 30.24 -22.99 30.21
N TYR A 3 28.91 -22.88 30.16
CA TYR A 3 28.10 -22.46 31.33
C TYR A 3 27.58 -23.64 32.18
N GLN A 4 27.51 -24.86 31.64
CA GLN A 4 26.95 -26.01 32.35
C GLN A 4 27.85 -26.58 33.46
N THR A 5 29.12 -26.20 33.52
CA THR A 5 30.08 -26.77 34.49
C THR A 5 30.12 -26.04 35.84
N LEU A 6 29.62 -24.80 35.93
CA LEU A 6 29.67 -24.03 37.18
C LEU A 6 28.49 -24.33 38.11
N LEU A 7 27.28 -24.56 37.59
CA LEU A 7 26.11 -24.87 38.42
C LEU A 7 26.02 -26.35 38.85
N ALA A 8 26.68 -27.26 38.12
CA ALA A 8 26.58 -28.70 38.38
C ALA A 8 27.40 -29.17 39.59
N ARG A 9 28.35 -28.37 40.09
CA ARG A 9 29.29 -28.78 41.15
C ARG A 9 28.76 -28.58 42.58
N SER A 10 27.73 -27.78 42.78
CA SER A 10 27.22 -27.45 44.13
C SER A 10 25.93 -28.16 44.52
N PHE A 11 25.27 -28.89 43.60
CA PHE A 11 23.96 -29.49 43.86
C PHE A 11 23.96 -30.98 43.54
N SER A 12 23.42 -31.80 44.45
CA SER A 12 23.22 -33.22 44.20
C SER A 12 22.26 -33.44 43.02
N LYS A 13 22.36 -34.59 42.33
CA LYS A 13 21.43 -34.95 41.23
C LYS A 13 19.94 -34.88 41.65
N HIS A 14 19.64 -35.10 42.92
CA HIS A 14 18.29 -35.00 43.46
C HIS A 14 17.84 -33.54 43.57
N GLU A 15 18.73 -32.64 44.01
CA GLU A 15 18.44 -31.21 44.11
C GLU A 15 18.33 -30.52 42.75
N GLN A 16 19.11 -30.97 41.75
CA GLN A 16 18.96 -30.49 40.37
C GLN A 16 17.60 -30.84 39.78
N LYS A 17 17.09 -32.05 40.03
CA LYS A 17 15.74 -32.45 39.63
C LYS A 17 14.68 -31.62 40.35
N LYS A 18 14.84 -31.41 41.66
CA LYS A 18 13.93 -30.59 42.47
C LYS A 18 13.88 -29.13 41.98
N LEU A 19 15.04 -28.53 41.68
CA LEU A 19 15.14 -27.21 41.04
C LEU A 19 14.48 -27.18 39.66
N GLY A 20 14.65 -28.24 38.85
CA GLY A 20 13.96 -28.38 37.57
C GLY A 20 12.44 -28.41 37.71
N TYR A 21 11.90 -29.18 38.66
CA TYR A 21 10.47 -29.22 38.94
C TYR A 21 9.94 -27.88 39.45
N TRP A 22 10.67 -27.18 40.33
CA TRP A 22 10.30 -25.85 40.81
C TRP A 22 10.31 -24.79 39.70
N ALA A 23 11.31 -24.84 38.81
CA ALA A 23 11.35 -23.95 37.64
C ALA A 23 10.17 -24.20 36.70
N LEU A 24 9.81 -25.48 36.47
CA LEU A 24 8.68 -25.84 35.63
C LEU A 24 7.35 -25.41 36.26
N LEU A 25 7.20 -25.57 37.58
CA LEU A 25 6.04 -25.06 38.33
C LEU A 25 5.94 -23.53 38.22
N ALA A 26 7.05 -22.81 38.38
CA ALA A 26 7.11 -21.36 38.29
C ALA A 26 6.74 -20.87 36.86
N CYS A 27 7.27 -21.51 35.82
CA CYS A 27 6.88 -21.23 34.44
C CYS A 27 5.38 -21.47 34.19
N LEU A 28 4.81 -22.53 34.78
CA LEU A 28 3.40 -22.85 34.65
C LEU A 28 2.50 -21.83 35.36
N PHE A 29 2.91 -21.34 36.54
CA PHE A 29 2.24 -20.23 37.23
C PHE A 29 2.33 -18.91 36.46
N ILE A 30 3.47 -18.61 35.84
CA ILE A 30 3.63 -17.44 34.97
C ILE A 30 2.68 -17.56 33.77
N ALA A 31 2.65 -18.71 33.10
CA ALA A 31 1.76 -18.96 31.96
C ALA A 31 0.27 -18.84 32.35
N LEU A 32 -0.16 -19.43 33.47
CA LEU A 32 -1.52 -19.29 33.97
C LEU A 32 -1.87 -17.85 34.35
N SER A 33 -0.91 -17.08 34.88
CA SER A 33 -1.11 -15.68 35.19
C SER A 33 -1.34 -14.83 33.94
N PHE A 34 -0.75 -15.19 32.80
CA PHE A 34 -1.06 -14.60 31.50
C PHE A 34 -2.49 -14.93 31.06
N PHE A 35 -2.97 -16.17 31.24
CA PHE A 35 -4.36 -16.54 30.89
C PHE A 35 -5.43 -15.88 31.77
N ILE A 36 -5.11 -15.52 33.01
CA ILE A 36 -6.05 -14.87 33.94
C ILE A 36 -6.10 -13.35 33.71
N ASN A 37 -4.95 -12.71 33.45
CA ASN A 37 -4.87 -11.24 33.27
C ASN A 37 -5.08 -10.80 31.81
N PHE A 38 -4.70 -11.63 30.84
CA PHE A 38 -5.10 -11.49 29.46
C PHE A 38 -6.22 -12.49 29.23
N LYS A 39 -7.49 -12.06 29.33
CA LYS A 39 -8.56 -12.77 28.62
C LYS A 39 -8.15 -12.80 27.15
N PRO A 40 -7.75 -13.95 26.57
CA PRO A 40 -7.66 -14.02 25.13
C PRO A 40 -9.12 -13.90 24.70
N PHE A 41 -9.47 -12.81 24.03
CA PHE A 41 -10.75 -12.75 23.35
C PHE A 41 -10.69 -13.75 22.18
N MET A 42 -10.86 -15.03 22.50
CA MET A 42 -11.29 -16.08 21.57
C MET A 42 -12.80 -15.91 21.39
N GLY A 43 -13.22 -14.72 20.94
CA GLY A 43 -14.54 -14.59 20.34
C GLY A 43 -14.56 -15.46 19.08
N PRO A 44 -15.70 -16.09 18.73
CA PRO A 44 -15.81 -16.76 17.45
C PRO A 44 -15.44 -15.74 16.37
N LEU A 45 -14.56 -16.14 15.44
CA LEU A 45 -14.36 -15.43 14.17
C LEU A 45 -15.73 -14.95 13.70
N SER A 46 -15.92 -13.64 13.57
CA SER A 46 -17.11 -13.09 12.95
C SER A 46 -17.08 -13.47 11.48
N VAL A 47 -17.45 -14.73 11.20
CA VAL A 47 -17.98 -15.11 9.91
C VAL A 47 -19.18 -14.19 9.74
N LEU A 48 -19.02 -13.17 8.89
CA LEU A 48 -20.12 -12.40 8.33
C LEU A 48 -20.94 -13.36 7.46
N ASN A 49 -21.64 -14.30 8.11
CA ASN A 49 -22.74 -15.04 7.53
C ASN A 49 -23.89 -14.04 7.43
N LEU A 50 -23.85 -13.23 6.37
CA LEU A 50 -25.04 -12.60 5.86
C LEU A 50 -25.93 -13.75 5.33
N ARG A 51 -26.68 -14.39 6.22
CA ARG A 51 -27.84 -15.20 5.84
C ARG A 51 -28.81 -14.22 5.17
N LEU A 52 -28.82 -14.20 3.84
CA LEU A 52 -29.94 -13.64 3.09
C LEU A 52 -31.13 -14.53 3.44
N SER A 53 -32.05 -13.98 4.23
CA SER A 53 -33.40 -14.51 4.34
C SER A 53 -34.06 -14.34 2.97
N THR A 54 -34.05 -15.38 2.14
CA THR A 54 -35.00 -15.51 1.05
C THR A 54 -36.35 -15.85 1.69
N GLY A 55 -37.20 -14.83 1.80
CA GLY A 55 -38.65 -15.06 1.88
C GLY A 55 -39.12 -15.57 0.52
N GLU A 56 -40.04 -16.52 0.59
CA GLU A 56 -40.61 -17.34 -0.48
C GLU A 56 -41.31 -16.53 -1.59
N ASP A 57 -41.53 -17.25 -2.70
CA ASP A 57 -42.43 -16.98 -3.83
C ASP A 57 -41.94 -16.02 -4.94
N GLU A 58 -41.27 -16.55 -5.96
CA GLU A 58 -41.92 -16.97 -7.21
C GLU A 58 -40.92 -17.54 -8.24
N LYS A 59 -41.42 -18.49 -9.03
CA LYS A 59 -40.72 -19.34 -10.01
C LYS A 59 -39.91 -18.54 -11.05
N LEU A 60 -38.63 -18.89 -11.16
CA LEU A 60 -37.80 -18.56 -12.32
C LEU A 60 -38.14 -19.56 -13.46
N HIS A 61 -38.93 -19.12 -14.43
CA HIS A 61 -38.97 -19.76 -15.75
C HIS A 61 -37.67 -19.42 -16.49
N ILE A 62 -36.89 -20.46 -16.79
CA ILE A 62 -35.73 -20.39 -17.65
C ILE A 62 -36.24 -20.33 -19.09
N PHE A 63 -35.95 -19.24 -19.78
CA PHE A 63 -35.86 -19.23 -21.24
C PHE A 63 -34.46 -18.75 -21.62
N TYR A 64 -33.71 -19.66 -22.22
CA TYR A 64 -32.62 -19.34 -23.11
C TYR A 64 -33.24 -18.74 -24.38
N ASP A 65 -32.71 -17.63 -24.85
CA ASP A 65 -32.54 -17.45 -26.29
C ASP A 65 -31.35 -16.55 -26.59
N ASP A 66 -30.46 -17.10 -27.41
CA ASP A 66 -29.41 -16.43 -28.15
C ASP A 66 -30.05 -15.45 -29.15
N THR A 67 -29.49 -14.26 -29.32
CA THR A 67 -29.10 -13.81 -30.67
C THR A 67 -28.22 -12.57 -30.65
N ASP A 68 -27.36 -12.62 -31.65
CA ASP A 68 -26.28 -11.76 -32.11
C ASP A 68 -26.72 -10.36 -32.58
N SER A 69 -25.73 -9.51 -32.88
CA SER A 69 -25.75 -8.40 -33.84
C SER A 69 -25.60 -6.95 -33.33
N SER A 70 -24.41 -6.43 -33.67
CA SER A 70 -24.15 -5.14 -34.33
C SER A 70 -24.38 -3.81 -33.62
N LEU A 71 -23.25 -3.24 -33.23
CA LEU A 71 -22.79 -1.86 -33.44
C LEU A 71 -23.60 -1.04 -34.49
N GLN A 72 -24.23 0.06 -34.06
CA GLN A 72 -24.36 1.26 -34.89
C GLN A 72 -24.27 2.55 -34.07
N ILE A 73 -23.69 3.53 -34.77
CA ILE A 73 -23.21 4.86 -34.40
C ILE A 73 -24.35 5.80 -34.00
N ALA A 74 -24.10 6.65 -33.01
CA ALA A 74 -24.64 8.01 -33.00
C ALA A 74 -23.56 8.98 -32.47
N LYS A 75 -22.99 9.75 -33.42
CA LYS A 75 -22.29 11.01 -33.18
C LYS A 75 -23.34 12.02 -32.72
N GLU A 76 -23.11 12.69 -31.61
CA GLU A 76 -23.71 14.00 -31.39
C GLU A 76 -22.68 14.97 -30.79
N THR A 77 -22.36 15.95 -31.63
CA THR A 77 -21.62 17.16 -31.35
C THR A 77 -22.52 18.11 -30.56
N ILE A 78 -22.08 18.56 -29.38
CA ILE A 78 -22.62 19.78 -28.78
C ILE A 78 -21.44 20.70 -28.43
N ASN A 79 -21.31 21.75 -29.24
CA ASN A 79 -20.61 22.98 -28.91
C ASN A 79 -21.30 23.66 -27.72
N SER A 80 -20.52 24.08 -26.74
CA SER A 80 -20.90 25.20 -25.87
C SER A 80 -19.63 25.94 -25.47
N THR A 81 -19.34 26.97 -26.25
CA THR A 81 -18.46 28.09 -25.93
C THR A 81 -19.15 28.92 -24.85
N SER A 82 -18.52 29.07 -23.69
CA SER A 82 -18.77 30.20 -22.79
C SER A 82 -17.42 30.74 -22.32
N ILE A 83 -17.07 31.88 -22.89
CA ILE A 83 -15.96 32.74 -22.50
C ILE A 83 -16.37 33.45 -21.21
N VAL A 84 -15.58 33.28 -20.14
CA VAL A 84 -15.37 34.31 -19.12
C VAL A 84 -13.87 34.35 -18.86
N ASN A 85 -13.24 35.42 -19.31
CA ASN A 85 -11.89 35.82 -18.90
C ASN A 85 -12.00 36.61 -17.60
N ASP A 86 -11.19 36.24 -16.60
CA ASP A 86 -10.30 37.15 -15.85
C ASP A 86 -9.51 36.33 -14.83
N THR A 87 -8.24 36.03 -15.10
CA THR A 87 -6.99 36.78 -14.77
C THR A 87 -6.36 36.38 -13.44
N GLY A 88 -5.21 35.70 -13.56
CA GLY A 88 -4.06 35.85 -12.65
C GLY A 88 -4.07 35.04 -11.35
N SER A 89 -3.46 33.85 -11.35
CA SER A 89 -2.43 33.51 -10.36
C SER A 89 -1.67 32.26 -10.80
N SER A 90 -0.35 32.41 -10.77
CA SER A 90 0.74 31.50 -11.05
C SER A 90 0.56 30.07 -10.56
N HIS A 91 0.97 29.15 -11.43
CA HIS A 91 1.34 27.77 -11.10
C HIS A 91 2.38 27.76 -9.96
N GLU A 92 2.02 27.17 -8.83
CA GLU A 92 2.97 26.54 -7.92
C GLU A 92 2.78 25.02 -8.03
N GLU A 93 3.75 24.39 -8.69
CA GLU A 93 3.96 22.95 -8.59
C GLU A 93 4.29 22.63 -7.13
N ALA A 94 3.36 22.02 -6.42
CA ALA A 94 3.63 21.46 -5.10
C ALA A 94 4.52 20.21 -5.30
N GLU A 95 5.83 20.43 -5.23
CA GLU A 95 6.81 19.37 -5.05
C GLU A 95 6.44 18.52 -3.83
N ILE A 96 6.29 17.23 -4.09
CA ILE A 96 6.10 16.21 -3.06
C ILE A 96 7.38 16.21 -2.23
N MET A 97 7.28 16.67 -0.99
CA MET A 97 8.37 16.65 -0.01
C MET A 97 8.74 15.19 0.32
N SER A 98 9.62 14.64 -0.51
CA SER A 98 10.51 13.54 -0.18
C SER A 98 11.58 14.10 0.74
N SER A 99 11.47 13.81 2.03
CA SER A 99 12.45 14.20 3.03
C SER A 99 13.80 13.49 2.78
N ALA A 100 14.64 14.08 1.93
CA ALA A 100 16.07 13.84 1.91
C ALA A 100 16.75 15.05 2.57
N LEU A 101 17.28 14.85 3.78
CA LEU A 101 18.05 15.84 4.51
C LEU A 101 19.40 16.06 3.82
N THR A 102 19.65 17.27 3.32
CA THR A 102 20.99 17.82 3.14
C THR A 102 21.02 19.20 3.78
N VAL A 103 21.65 19.30 4.95
CA VAL A 103 21.95 20.57 5.62
C VAL A 103 23.36 20.97 5.21
N ASN A 104 23.49 22.08 4.49
CA ASN A 104 24.75 22.82 4.40
C ASN A 104 24.71 23.91 5.48
N ASP A 105 25.51 23.72 6.53
CA ASP A 105 25.80 24.74 7.53
C ASP A 105 26.94 25.64 7.02
N THR A 106 26.65 26.92 6.89
CA THR A 106 27.59 28.02 7.10
C THR A 106 26.78 29.20 7.61
N ASP A 107 26.78 29.43 8.91
CA ASP A 107 27.38 30.66 9.40
C ASP A 107 27.59 30.64 10.92
N SER A 108 28.82 31.00 11.27
CA SER A 108 29.30 31.29 12.61
C SER A 108 28.69 32.58 13.14
N SER A 109 28.28 32.60 14.42
CA SER A 109 28.67 33.70 15.30
C SER A 109 28.54 33.32 16.77
N HIS A 110 29.54 33.80 17.51
CA HIS A 110 29.84 33.58 18.91
C HIS A 110 28.77 34.06 19.89
N GLY A 111 28.68 33.33 21.01
CA GLY A 111 28.04 33.79 22.24
C GLY A 111 28.30 32.81 23.37
N GLU A 112 29.44 32.95 24.06
CA GLU A 112 29.73 32.28 25.33
C GLU A 112 28.81 32.84 26.44
N SER A 113 28.21 31.98 27.27
CA SER A 113 28.13 32.23 28.70
C SER A 113 27.89 30.94 29.52
N GLU A 114 28.91 30.61 30.30
CA GLU A 114 28.90 30.16 31.70
C GLU A 114 28.11 28.93 32.18
N ILE A 115 28.91 28.04 32.76
CA ILE A 115 28.65 26.85 33.55
C ILE A 115 28.08 27.20 34.94
N ARG A 116 27.13 26.40 35.44
CA ARG A 116 27.06 26.07 36.87
C ARG A 116 26.81 24.57 37.05
N ASP A 117 27.83 23.91 37.60
CA ASP A 117 27.84 22.54 38.09
C ASP A 117 27.21 22.39 39.49
N THR A 118 27.09 21.14 39.93
CA THR A 118 26.78 20.53 41.26
C THR A 118 25.32 20.22 41.59
N GLU A 119 24.93 19.06 42.15
CA GLU A 119 25.55 17.73 42.35
C GLU A 119 24.43 16.74 42.79
N ILE A 120 24.52 15.50 42.27
CA ILE A 120 24.13 14.15 42.79
C ILE A 120 23.08 14.01 43.91
N ILE A 121 22.01 13.22 43.66
CA ILE A 121 21.49 12.21 44.62
C ILE A 121 21.01 10.95 43.84
N VAL A 122 21.78 9.86 43.92
CA VAL A 122 21.32 8.51 43.55
C VAL A 122 20.84 7.82 44.82
N ASN A 123 19.53 7.69 44.99
CA ASN A 123 18.94 6.78 45.96
C ASN A 123 18.33 5.60 45.22
N ASN A 124 18.93 4.44 45.42
CA ASN A 124 18.52 3.16 44.88
C ASN A 124 17.47 2.55 45.83
N ALA A 125 16.20 2.53 45.41
CA ALA A 125 15.16 1.74 46.06
C ALA A 125 14.24 1.11 45.01
N THR A 126 14.19 -0.21 45.09
CA THR A 126 13.57 -1.18 44.19
C THR A 126 12.05 -1.04 44.11
N SER A 127 11.49 -0.90 42.90
CA SER A 127 10.11 -1.32 42.62
C SER A 127 9.89 -1.63 41.13
N ARG A 128 9.87 -2.93 40.83
CA ARG A 128 8.93 -3.65 39.95
C ARG A 128 8.72 -3.11 38.52
N SER A 129 9.56 -3.58 37.61
CA SER A 129 9.35 -3.56 36.16
C SER A 129 8.28 -4.59 35.74
N GLN A 130 7.22 -4.12 35.09
CA GLN A 130 6.44 -4.89 34.11
C GLN A 130 6.98 -4.53 32.73
N GLU A 131 7.42 -5.54 31.97
CA GLU A 131 7.94 -5.41 30.62
C GLU A 131 6.86 -4.87 29.67
N VAL A 132 7.11 -3.65 29.17
CA VAL A 132 6.54 -3.17 27.91
C VAL A 132 7.47 -3.66 26.81
N VAL A 133 6.96 -4.47 25.88
CA VAL A 133 7.67 -4.88 24.68
C VAL A 133 7.80 -3.66 23.77
N VAL A 134 8.94 -2.99 23.86
CA VAL A 134 9.36 -1.92 22.96
C VAL A 134 10.15 -2.56 21.80
N PHE A 135 9.68 -2.35 20.57
CA PHE A 135 10.49 -2.61 19.38
C PHE A 135 11.71 -1.68 19.42
N LYS A 136 12.91 -2.24 19.65
CA LYS A 136 14.18 -1.55 19.49
C LYS A 136 14.48 -1.43 17.99
N GLU A 137 14.47 -0.20 17.47
CA GLU A 137 15.22 0.14 16.26
C GLU A 137 16.71 0.20 16.60
N SER A 138 17.51 -0.52 15.82
CA SER A 138 18.96 -0.59 15.97
C SER A 138 19.60 0.71 15.49
N LEU A 139 20.26 1.42 16.40
CA LEU A 139 21.31 2.38 16.08
C LEU A 139 22.52 1.64 15.52
N ALA A 140 22.88 1.92 14.27
CA ALA A 140 24.21 1.64 13.75
C ALA A 140 25.05 2.92 13.82
N GLN A 141 25.95 2.97 14.80
CA GLN A 141 27.14 3.81 14.78
C GLN A 141 28.19 3.13 13.91
N ASN A 142 28.91 3.88 13.07
CA ASN A 142 30.34 3.72 12.75
C ASN A 142 30.79 4.95 11.94
N MET A 143 31.60 5.82 12.57
CA MET A 143 33.05 5.90 12.45
C MET A 143 33.53 6.58 11.17
N LYS A 144 33.95 7.84 11.34
CA LYS A 144 34.74 8.63 10.39
C LYS A 144 36.09 7.96 10.14
N THR A 145 36.47 7.84 8.88
CA THR A 145 37.88 7.81 8.45
C THR A 145 38.03 8.78 7.28
N ASN A 146 38.89 9.78 7.46
CA ASN A 146 39.34 10.70 6.41
C ASN A 146 40.10 9.92 5.34
N ASP A 147 39.88 10.24 4.07
CA ASP A 147 41.02 10.47 3.18
C ASP A 147 40.68 11.42 2.02
N SER A 148 41.70 12.18 1.62
CA SER A 148 41.62 13.35 0.75
C SER A 148 41.77 13.01 -0.73
N SER A 149 41.00 13.66 -1.62
CA SER A 149 41.49 14.17 -2.92
C SER A 149 40.39 14.93 -3.69
N ASN A 150 40.82 16.01 -4.36
CA ASN A 150 40.04 17.13 -4.91
C ASN A 150 38.97 16.82 -6.00
N PRO A 151 38.00 17.74 -6.23
CA PRO A 151 36.92 17.59 -7.20
C PRO A 151 37.23 18.24 -8.57
N PRO A 152 36.52 17.88 -9.65
CA PRO A 152 36.37 18.76 -10.79
C PRO A 152 34.91 19.14 -11.09
N GLN A 153 34.68 20.45 -11.00
CA GLN A 153 34.00 21.36 -11.94
C GLN A 153 32.65 20.99 -12.58
N PHE A 154 31.68 21.87 -12.29
CA PHE A 154 30.48 22.16 -13.06
C PHE A 154 30.81 22.71 -14.46
N VAL A 155 30.14 22.20 -15.49
CA VAL A 155 29.90 22.93 -16.75
C VAL A 155 28.43 22.77 -17.12
N ASN A 156 27.74 23.90 -17.19
CA ASN A 156 26.44 24.08 -17.83
C ASN A 156 26.67 24.19 -19.34
N GLU A 157 25.91 23.47 -20.16
CA GLU A 157 25.53 24.01 -21.47
C GLU A 157 24.24 23.35 -21.99
N LYS A 158 23.21 24.18 -22.10
CA LYS A 158 22.09 24.01 -23.02
C LYS A 158 22.61 24.34 -24.41
N ASP A 159 22.40 23.45 -25.37
CA ASP A 159 21.79 23.74 -26.68
C ASP A 159 21.98 22.51 -27.58
N ILE A 160 20.93 22.15 -28.33
CA ILE A 160 20.97 21.89 -29.77
C ILE A 160 19.59 21.37 -30.23
N SER A 161 18.94 22.30 -30.93
CA SER A 161 17.94 22.24 -32.00
C SER A 161 17.38 20.90 -32.50
N MET A 162 16.05 20.94 -32.66
CA MET A 162 15.28 20.22 -33.67
C MET A 162 15.88 20.35 -35.08
N VAL A 163 15.99 19.24 -35.80
CA VAL A 163 15.99 19.20 -37.26
C VAL A 163 15.10 18.04 -37.71
N ASN A 164 13.97 18.38 -38.32
CA ASN A 164 13.18 17.49 -39.16
C ASN A 164 13.93 17.24 -40.46
N ASN A 165 13.94 16.00 -40.94
CA ASN A 165 13.91 15.74 -42.38
C ASN A 165 13.31 14.36 -42.70
N THR A 166 12.19 14.42 -43.39
CA THR A 166 11.52 13.36 -44.15
C THR A 166 12.38 12.97 -45.35
N ASN A 167 12.55 11.68 -45.64
CA ASN A 167 12.29 11.09 -46.96
C ASN A 167 12.68 9.60 -47.08
N SER A 168 11.67 8.83 -47.52
CA SER A 168 11.73 7.89 -48.64
C SER A 168 12.26 6.45 -48.48
N SER A 169 11.39 5.56 -48.97
CA SER A 169 11.59 4.29 -49.71
C SER A 169 11.83 2.98 -48.94
N LEU A 170 10.78 2.15 -48.98
CA LEU A 170 10.84 0.68 -49.04
C LEU A 170 11.63 0.20 -50.28
N PRO A 171 12.13 -1.04 -50.22
CA PRO A 171 11.89 -1.98 -51.31
C PRO A 171 11.25 -3.31 -50.86
N GLU A 172 10.46 -3.87 -51.77
CA GLU A 172 9.75 -5.15 -51.72
C GLU A 172 10.67 -6.39 -51.72
N ALA A 173 10.04 -7.52 -51.36
CA ALA A 173 10.57 -8.84 -51.04
C ALA A 173 11.11 -9.69 -52.20
N THR A 174 11.93 -10.71 -51.87
CA THR A 174 12.04 -11.99 -52.59
C THR A 174 12.35 -13.16 -51.63
N ASP A 175 11.99 -14.38 -52.07
CA ASP A 175 11.62 -15.60 -51.34
C ASP A 175 12.71 -16.47 -50.65
N ALA A 176 12.22 -17.20 -49.62
CA ALA A 176 12.48 -18.59 -49.17
C ALA A 176 13.92 -19.14 -48.95
N ASN A 177 14.23 -19.58 -47.72
CA ASN A 177 14.05 -20.97 -47.22
C ASN A 177 14.85 -21.23 -45.91
N ALA A 178 14.42 -22.25 -45.18
CA ALA A 178 15.09 -22.97 -44.08
C ALA A 178 15.17 -22.29 -42.69
N GLY A 179 14.54 -22.96 -41.73
CA GLY A 179 14.34 -22.48 -40.38
C GLY A 179 15.59 -22.48 -39.51
N THR A 180 15.67 -21.47 -38.66
CA THR A 180 16.15 -21.56 -37.29
C THR A 180 15.35 -20.51 -36.55
N LYS A 181 14.46 -20.91 -35.63
CA LYS A 181 13.85 -19.96 -34.69
C LYS A 181 14.97 -19.52 -33.74
N ASN A 182 15.74 -18.52 -34.17
CA ASN A 182 16.58 -17.75 -33.27
C ASN A 182 15.62 -16.92 -32.42
N SER A 183 15.20 -17.50 -31.29
CA SER A 183 14.66 -16.74 -30.18
C SER A 183 15.79 -15.87 -29.64
N THR A 184 16.02 -14.73 -30.27
CA THR A 184 16.83 -13.66 -29.68
C THR A 184 16.18 -13.30 -28.36
N VAL A 185 16.84 -13.62 -27.26
CA VAL A 185 16.44 -13.17 -25.92
C VAL A 185 16.75 -11.68 -25.91
N GLU A 186 15.72 -10.83 -26.11
CA GLU A 186 15.87 -9.41 -25.82
C GLU A 186 16.33 -9.29 -24.35
N PRO A 187 17.37 -8.47 -24.05
CA PRO A 187 17.85 -8.31 -22.69
C PRO A 187 16.67 -7.97 -21.77
N PRO A 188 16.66 -8.42 -20.50
CA PRO A 188 15.54 -8.15 -19.61
C PRO A 188 15.32 -6.65 -19.56
N LEU A 189 14.12 -6.22 -19.98
CA LEU A 189 13.77 -4.81 -20.04
C LEU A 189 13.41 -4.36 -18.63
N CYS A 190 14.44 -4.21 -17.79
CA CYS A 190 14.31 -3.62 -16.48
C CYS A 190 14.07 -2.12 -16.65
N THR A 191 12.84 -1.71 -16.38
CA THR A 191 12.40 -0.33 -16.43
C THR A 191 12.42 0.25 -15.03
N PHE A 192 13.21 1.31 -14.84
CA PHE A 192 13.33 2.03 -13.58
C PHE A 192 12.51 3.31 -13.65
N MET A 193 11.37 3.36 -12.96
CA MET A 193 10.50 4.53 -12.95
C MET A 193 10.54 5.24 -11.59
N GLY A 194 9.97 6.45 -11.52
CA GLY A 194 9.95 7.24 -10.29
C GLY A 194 9.17 6.59 -9.12
N ARG A 195 8.25 5.67 -9.39
CA ARG A 195 7.38 5.04 -8.36
C ARG A 195 7.56 3.53 -8.22
N SER A 196 7.98 2.83 -9.27
CA SER A 196 8.15 1.38 -9.28
C SER A 196 9.26 0.98 -10.24
N ASP A 197 10.02 -0.03 -9.84
CA ASP A 197 10.90 -0.75 -10.75
C ASP A 197 10.22 -2.06 -11.14
N PHE A 198 10.41 -2.47 -12.40
CA PHE A 198 10.00 -3.78 -12.84
C PHE A 198 10.89 -4.28 -13.99
N CYS A 199 11.04 -5.59 -14.11
CA CYS A 199 11.70 -6.23 -15.24
C CYS A 199 10.71 -7.16 -15.94
N GLU A 200 10.55 -6.98 -17.24
CA GLU A 200 9.82 -7.92 -18.10
C GLU A 200 10.82 -8.86 -18.76
N ILE A 201 10.60 -10.16 -18.57
CA ILE A 201 11.58 -11.21 -18.85
C ILE A 201 10.91 -12.31 -19.69
N LYS A 202 11.65 -12.83 -20.67
CA LYS A 202 11.27 -13.96 -21.52
C LYS A 202 12.45 -14.92 -21.68
N GLY A 203 12.17 -16.20 -21.88
CA GLY A 203 13.18 -17.27 -22.01
C GLY A 203 13.09 -18.29 -20.89
N ASP A 204 14.10 -19.16 -20.74
CA ASP A 204 14.19 -20.12 -19.63
C ASP A 204 14.52 -19.37 -18.34
N ILE A 205 13.48 -19.14 -17.53
CA ILE A 205 13.56 -18.41 -16.28
C ILE A 205 13.45 -19.40 -15.12
N ARG A 206 14.39 -19.32 -14.17
CA ARG A 206 14.42 -20.19 -12.99
C ARG A 206 14.47 -19.37 -11.72
N ILE A 207 13.54 -19.63 -10.81
CA ILE A 207 13.35 -18.82 -9.60
C ILE A 207 13.75 -19.66 -8.39
N ASP A 208 14.76 -19.18 -7.67
CA ASP A 208 15.19 -19.72 -6.40
C ASP A 208 14.74 -18.80 -5.26
N GLY A 209 13.74 -19.28 -4.50
CA GLY A 209 13.17 -18.57 -3.36
C GLY A 209 14.05 -18.52 -2.12
N ASN A 210 15.10 -19.34 -2.06
CA ASN A 210 16.03 -19.38 -0.92
C ASN A 210 17.17 -18.36 -1.08
N SER A 211 17.66 -18.18 -2.32
CA SER A 211 18.66 -17.15 -2.66
C SER A 211 18.07 -15.83 -3.15
N TYR A 212 16.73 -15.76 -3.31
CA TYR A 212 16.01 -14.60 -3.86
C TYR A 212 16.53 -14.18 -5.24
N THR A 213 16.83 -15.18 -6.06
CA THR A 213 17.42 -14.96 -7.39
C THR A 213 16.48 -15.47 -8.47
N VAL A 214 16.28 -14.64 -9.48
CA VAL A 214 15.64 -14.98 -10.76
C VAL A 214 16.75 -15.14 -11.78
N PHE A 215 17.02 -16.37 -12.18
CA PHE A 215 17.99 -16.70 -13.22
C PHE A 215 17.32 -16.64 -14.59
N ILE A 216 18.00 -16.03 -15.55
CA ILE A 216 17.61 -16.00 -16.96
C ILE A 216 18.69 -16.75 -17.73
N VAL A 217 18.33 -17.89 -18.31
CA VAL A 217 19.26 -18.67 -19.11
C VAL A 217 19.37 -18.02 -20.49
N SER A 218 20.59 -17.62 -20.86
CA SER A 218 20.88 -16.98 -22.15
C SER A 218 22.13 -17.57 -22.80
N SER A 219 22.34 -17.27 -24.08
CA SER A 219 23.59 -17.60 -24.76
C SER A 219 24.74 -16.73 -24.25
N GLU A 220 25.98 -17.21 -24.36
CA GLU A 220 27.17 -16.42 -23.99
C GLU A 220 27.28 -15.13 -24.80
N ILE A 221 26.81 -15.15 -26.05
CA ILE A 221 26.80 -13.99 -26.94
C ILE A 221 25.86 -12.90 -26.40
N ASP A 222 24.65 -13.28 -25.94
CA ASP A 222 23.69 -12.32 -25.36
C ASP A 222 24.22 -11.73 -24.05
N ILE A 223 24.94 -12.52 -23.25
CA ILE A 223 25.55 -12.07 -22.00
C ILE A 223 26.64 -11.03 -22.28
N LEU A 224 27.46 -11.24 -23.32
CA LEU A 224 28.49 -10.28 -23.73
C LEU A 224 27.89 -8.98 -24.31
N ALA A 225 26.71 -9.07 -24.91
CA ALA A 225 25.98 -7.91 -25.43
C ALA A 225 25.24 -7.11 -24.33
N ALA A 226 24.98 -7.70 -23.17
CA ALA A 226 24.29 -7.05 -22.07
C ALA A 226 25.26 -6.16 -21.26
N GLU A 227 24.96 -4.86 -21.15
CA GLU A 227 25.76 -3.90 -20.35
C GLU A 227 25.83 -4.28 -18.85
N ASN A 228 24.79 -4.96 -18.36
CA ASN A 228 24.74 -5.50 -17.01
C ASN A 228 24.20 -6.94 -17.08
N THR A 229 24.80 -7.85 -16.31
CA THR A 229 24.38 -9.25 -16.23
C THR A 229 23.51 -9.53 -15.00
N SER A 230 23.35 -8.54 -14.11
CA SER A 230 22.62 -8.70 -12.85
C SER A 230 21.97 -7.39 -12.38
N TRP A 231 20.68 -7.43 -12.01
CA TRP A 231 19.95 -6.29 -11.46
C TRP A 231 19.38 -6.62 -10.09
N CYS A 232 19.52 -5.69 -9.15
CA CYS A 232 18.82 -5.75 -7.88
C CYS A 232 17.49 -5.01 -7.99
N ILE A 233 16.41 -5.64 -7.55
CA ILE A 233 15.06 -5.07 -7.59
C ILE A 233 14.32 -5.35 -6.30
N ARG A 234 13.62 -4.34 -5.80
CA ARG A 234 12.66 -4.48 -4.71
C ARG A 234 11.26 -4.38 -5.29
N PRO A 235 10.51 -5.48 -5.44
CA PRO A 235 9.33 -5.54 -6.29
C PRO A 235 8.08 -4.95 -5.58
N TYR A 236 8.11 -3.66 -5.25
CA TYR A 236 7.08 -2.90 -4.54
C TYR A 236 6.89 -1.50 -5.14
N ALA A 237 5.65 -1.06 -5.36
CA ALA A 237 5.34 0.16 -6.14
C ALA A 237 5.39 1.47 -5.33
N ARG A 238 6.38 1.61 -4.46
CA ARG A 238 6.69 2.83 -3.68
C ARG A 238 8.19 3.04 -3.53
N LYS A 239 8.94 2.91 -4.63
CA LYS A 239 10.41 2.93 -4.65
C LYS A 239 11.06 4.08 -3.87
N GLY A 240 10.52 5.29 -3.97
CA GLY A 240 11.10 6.49 -3.36
C GLY A 240 10.94 6.60 -1.83
N ASP A 241 10.19 5.70 -1.18
CA ASP A 241 9.97 5.74 0.27
C ASP A 241 10.92 4.77 0.98
N GLN A 242 11.98 5.31 1.59
CA GLN A 242 13.02 4.49 2.24
C GLN A 242 12.47 3.64 3.39
N ALA A 243 11.50 4.17 4.16
CA ALA A 243 10.92 3.45 5.29
C ALA A 243 10.05 2.27 4.83
N ALA A 244 9.23 2.47 3.78
CA ALA A 244 8.52 1.36 3.14
C ALA A 244 9.51 0.32 2.58
N MET A 245 10.53 0.79 1.84
CA MET A 245 11.49 -0.07 1.16
C MET A 245 12.42 -0.82 2.13
N GLY A 246 12.59 -0.34 3.37
CA GLY A 246 13.31 -1.06 4.42
C GLY A 246 12.67 -2.40 4.78
N GLY A 247 11.35 -2.52 4.62
CA GLY A 247 10.60 -3.77 4.82
C GLY A 247 10.36 -4.59 3.54
N VAL A 248 10.95 -4.21 2.41
CA VAL A 248 10.79 -4.90 1.12
C VAL A 248 12.07 -5.66 0.80
N ARG A 249 11.93 -6.96 0.54
CA ARG A 249 13.06 -7.82 0.18
C ARG A 249 13.57 -7.48 -1.22
N GLU A 250 14.88 -7.41 -1.34
CA GLU A 250 15.59 -7.28 -2.60
C GLU A 250 15.76 -8.65 -3.27
N TRP A 251 15.53 -8.67 -4.58
CA TRP A 251 15.69 -9.82 -5.46
C TRP A 251 16.74 -9.51 -6.50
N THR A 252 17.51 -10.53 -6.88
CA THR A 252 18.52 -10.43 -7.92
C THR A 252 17.99 -11.06 -9.20
N VAL A 253 17.90 -10.29 -10.28
CA VAL A 253 17.62 -10.82 -11.63
C VAL A 253 18.96 -10.98 -12.34
N LYS A 254 19.32 -12.19 -12.76
CA LYS A 254 20.67 -12.50 -13.24
C LYS A 254 20.65 -13.30 -14.55
N LEU A 255 21.36 -12.81 -15.57
CA LEU A 255 21.66 -13.63 -16.74
C LEU A 255 22.77 -14.62 -16.45
N VAL A 256 22.59 -15.85 -16.89
CA VAL A 256 23.54 -16.94 -16.73
C VAL A 256 23.61 -17.78 -18.00
N ALA A 257 24.82 -18.24 -18.34
CA ALA A 257 25.02 -19.17 -19.44
C ALA A 257 24.43 -20.54 -19.09
N GLY A 258 23.77 -21.20 -20.05
CA GLY A 258 23.06 -22.47 -19.83
C GLY A 258 23.94 -23.63 -19.34
N ALA A 259 25.25 -23.59 -19.58
CA ALA A 259 26.21 -24.59 -19.12
C ALA A 259 26.79 -24.31 -17.71
N SER A 260 26.33 -23.25 -17.03
CA SER A 260 26.88 -22.85 -15.72
C SER A 260 26.49 -23.82 -14.60
N HIS A 261 27.47 -24.24 -13.81
CA HIS A 261 27.27 -25.08 -12.60
C HIS A 261 26.42 -24.40 -11.51
N ILE A 262 26.18 -23.09 -11.63
CA ILE A 262 25.40 -22.30 -10.67
C ILE A 262 23.89 -22.39 -10.98
N LEU A 263 23.51 -22.90 -12.14
CA LEU A 263 22.12 -22.91 -12.58
C LEU A 263 21.30 -23.98 -11.84
N PRO A 264 20.28 -23.60 -11.04
CA PRO A 264 19.43 -24.57 -10.38
C PRO A 264 18.58 -25.35 -11.38
N GLN A 265 18.32 -26.63 -11.09
CA GLN A 265 17.46 -27.47 -11.93
C GLN A 265 16.00 -27.22 -11.63
N CYS A 266 15.17 -27.19 -12.68
CA CYS A 266 13.74 -27.02 -12.54
C CYS A 266 13.12 -28.20 -11.77
N THR A 267 12.47 -27.89 -10.66
CA THR A 267 11.68 -28.88 -9.91
C THR A 267 10.19 -28.75 -10.23
N GLN A 268 9.74 -27.53 -10.54
CA GLN A 268 8.36 -27.19 -10.84
C GLN A 268 8.32 -26.38 -12.13
N ASN A 269 7.76 -26.94 -13.20
CA ASN A 269 7.62 -26.26 -14.49
C ASN A 269 6.20 -25.68 -14.62
N HIS A 270 6.12 -24.45 -15.12
CA HIS A 270 4.85 -23.73 -15.30
C HIS A 270 4.76 -23.22 -16.74
N SER A 271 3.62 -23.46 -17.39
CA SER A 271 3.38 -23.08 -18.78
C SER A 271 2.69 -21.72 -18.94
N VAL A 272 2.52 -20.96 -17.84
CA VAL A 272 1.89 -19.64 -17.83
C VAL A 272 2.87 -18.58 -17.33
N PRO A 273 2.74 -17.31 -17.73
CA PRO A 273 3.58 -16.24 -17.20
C PRO A 273 3.50 -16.10 -15.69
N ALA A 274 4.53 -15.53 -15.06
CA ALA A 274 4.52 -15.20 -13.63
C ALA A 274 4.61 -13.70 -13.35
N ILE A 275 4.06 -13.26 -12.22
CA ILE A 275 4.33 -11.94 -11.65
C ILE A 275 4.88 -12.12 -10.23
N LEU A 276 6.10 -11.64 -10.00
CA LEU A 276 6.74 -11.62 -8.69
C LEU A 276 6.60 -10.24 -8.06
N PHE A 277 5.91 -10.16 -6.91
CA PHE A 277 5.74 -8.90 -6.19
C PHE A 277 5.85 -9.06 -4.67
N SER A 278 6.17 -7.97 -3.99
CA SER A 278 6.26 -7.93 -2.53
C SER A 278 4.94 -7.53 -1.89
N ALA A 279 4.54 -8.28 -0.86
CA ALA A 279 3.51 -7.86 0.08
C ALA A 279 4.11 -7.39 1.42
N GLY A 280 5.35 -6.87 1.40
CA GLY A 280 6.01 -6.20 2.53
C GLY A 280 5.66 -4.71 2.60
N GLY A 281 6.65 -3.88 2.96
CA GLY A 281 6.49 -2.43 3.05
C GLY A 281 5.33 -2.01 3.97
N TYR A 282 4.44 -1.15 3.47
CA TYR A 282 3.28 -0.68 4.23
C TYR A 282 2.01 -1.51 4.03
N SER A 283 2.11 -2.71 3.46
CA SER A 283 0.96 -3.58 3.17
C SER A 283 0.08 -3.92 4.39
N GLY A 284 0.58 -3.75 5.62
CA GLY A 284 -0.21 -3.87 6.85
C GLY A 284 -1.37 -2.86 6.95
N ASN A 285 -1.31 -1.77 6.20
CA ASN A 285 -2.35 -0.76 6.09
C ASN A 285 -3.24 -1.00 4.86
N HIS A 286 -4.55 -0.76 5.01
CA HIS A 286 -5.53 -0.95 3.92
C HIS A 286 -5.29 -0.04 2.72
N PHE A 287 -5.02 1.26 2.96
CA PHE A 287 -4.74 2.22 1.90
C PHE A 287 -3.52 1.78 1.08
N HIS A 288 -2.41 1.46 1.76
CA HIS A 288 -1.18 1.00 1.09
C HIS A 288 -1.33 -0.34 0.40
N SER A 289 -2.10 -1.28 0.96
CA SER A 289 -2.43 -2.52 0.25
C SER A 289 -3.04 -2.22 -1.12
N PHE A 290 -3.95 -1.24 -1.21
CA PHE A 290 -4.56 -0.89 -2.49
C PHE A 290 -3.65 -0.05 -3.39
N ALA A 291 -3.07 1.03 -2.85
CA ALA A 291 -2.28 1.98 -3.61
C ALA A 291 -0.97 1.38 -4.14
N ASP A 292 -0.30 0.54 -3.34
CA ASP A 292 1.06 0.06 -3.63
C ASP A 292 1.07 -1.34 -4.23
N ILE A 293 0.00 -2.12 -4.01
CA ILE A 293 -0.06 -3.53 -4.44
C ILE A 293 -1.26 -3.80 -5.33
N ILE A 294 -2.51 -3.68 -4.84
CA ILE A 294 -3.68 -4.19 -5.58
C ILE A 294 -3.93 -3.41 -6.89
N VAL A 295 -3.81 -2.07 -6.90
CA VAL A 295 -3.98 -1.28 -8.14
C VAL A 295 -2.85 -1.57 -9.14
N PRO A 296 -1.55 -1.51 -8.76
CA PRO A 296 -0.47 -1.91 -9.66
C PRO A 296 -0.55 -3.37 -10.11
N LEU A 297 -0.94 -4.30 -9.25
CA LEU A 297 -1.13 -5.71 -9.59
C LEU A 297 -2.28 -5.90 -10.56
N PHE A 298 -3.40 -5.18 -10.38
CA PHE A 298 -4.47 -5.15 -11.38
C PHE A 298 -3.88 -4.77 -12.74
N LEU A 299 -3.20 -3.62 -12.85
CA LEU A 299 -2.60 -3.16 -14.11
C LEU A 299 -1.61 -4.15 -14.72
N THR A 300 -0.75 -4.74 -13.89
CA THR A 300 0.31 -5.67 -14.31
C THR A 300 -0.27 -7.01 -14.76
N SER A 301 -1.33 -7.50 -14.11
CA SER A 301 -1.96 -8.80 -14.41
C SER A 301 -3.03 -8.75 -15.51
N ARG A 302 -3.63 -7.58 -15.75
CA ARG A 302 -4.72 -7.42 -16.71
C ARG A 302 -4.44 -7.94 -18.12
N PRO A 303 -3.24 -7.74 -18.72
CA PRO A 303 -2.94 -8.26 -20.06
C PRO A 303 -3.07 -9.78 -20.18
N TYR A 304 -2.89 -10.52 -19.09
CA TYR A 304 -2.92 -11.97 -19.07
C TYR A 304 -4.33 -12.57 -18.90
N ASN A 305 -5.36 -11.75 -18.65
CA ASN A 305 -6.75 -12.20 -18.52
C ASN A 305 -6.97 -13.42 -17.59
N GLY A 306 -6.24 -13.46 -16.47
CA GLY A 306 -6.30 -14.54 -15.49
C GLY A 306 -5.25 -15.65 -15.69
N ASP A 307 -4.59 -15.72 -16.85
CA ASP A 307 -3.60 -16.75 -17.17
C ASP A 307 -2.20 -16.31 -16.76
N VAL A 308 -2.02 -16.06 -15.46
CA VAL A 308 -0.76 -15.61 -14.86
C VAL A 308 -0.61 -16.14 -13.44
N GLN A 309 0.56 -16.65 -13.08
CA GLN A 309 0.87 -17.15 -11.74
C GLN A 309 1.43 -16.02 -10.86
N PHE A 310 0.89 -15.86 -9.65
CA PHE A 310 1.44 -14.90 -8.70
C PHE A 310 2.47 -15.55 -7.79
N LEU A 311 3.63 -14.90 -7.67
CA LEU A 311 4.70 -15.21 -6.73
C LEU A 311 4.82 -14.06 -5.74
N ILE A 312 4.68 -14.34 -4.46
CA ILE A 312 4.59 -13.31 -3.41
C ILE A 312 5.78 -13.45 -2.45
N THR A 313 6.67 -12.45 -2.48
CA THR A 313 7.77 -12.27 -1.50
C THR A 313 7.29 -11.40 -0.33
N ASN A 314 7.85 -11.58 0.86
CA ASN A 314 7.36 -10.91 2.09
C ASN A 314 5.86 -11.14 2.38
N GLY A 315 5.28 -12.18 1.78
CA GLY A 315 3.86 -12.47 1.81
C GLY A 315 3.39 -12.95 3.17
N LEU A 316 2.95 -12.02 4.03
CA LEU A 316 2.28 -12.39 5.29
C LEU A 316 1.04 -13.22 4.96
N THR A 317 0.93 -14.43 5.55
CA THR A 317 -0.22 -15.34 5.32
C THR A 317 -1.56 -14.64 5.56
N ALA A 318 -1.62 -13.76 6.57
CA ALA A 318 -2.80 -12.96 6.86
C ALA A 318 -3.16 -11.98 5.73
N TRP A 319 -2.17 -11.36 5.08
CA TRP A 319 -2.40 -10.44 3.95
C TRP A 319 -2.92 -11.20 2.73
N ILE A 320 -2.30 -12.33 2.39
CA ILE A 320 -2.74 -13.19 1.27
C ILE A 320 -4.17 -13.67 1.51
N SER A 321 -4.47 -14.14 2.72
CA SER A 321 -5.83 -14.58 3.08
C SER A 321 -6.85 -13.45 2.97
N LYS A 322 -6.48 -12.23 3.40
CA LYS A 322 -7.35 -11.04 3.35
C LYS A 322 -7.71 -10.65 1.93
N PHE A 323 -6.77 -10.76 0.99
CA PHE A 323 -6.96 -10.36 -0.40
C PHE A 323 -7.20 -11.52 -1.37
N LYS A 324 -7.42 -12.74 -0.86
CA LYS A 324 -7.65 -13.96 -1.65
C LYS A 324 -8.73 -13.79 -2.71
N THR A 325 -9.84 -13.15 -2.38
CA THR A 325 -10.93 -12.89 -3.34
C THR A 325 -10.48 -12.07 -4.54
N LEU A 326 -9.63 -11.06 -4.32
CA LEU A 326 -9.09 -10.24 -5.41
C LEU A 326 -8.03 -10.99 -6.20
N MET A 327 -7.16 -11.77 -5.54
CA MET A 327 -6.15 -12.58 -6.21
C MET A 327 -6.80 -13.61 -7.14
N ASN A 328 -7.81 -14.34 -6.67
CA ASN A 328 -8.57 -15.31 -7.47
C ASN A 328 -9.33 -14.68 -8.64
N ALA A 329 -9.62 -13.38 -8.56
CA ALA A 329 -10.26 -12.66 -9.65
C ALA A 329 -9.26 -12.12 -10.69
N LEU A 330 -7.97 -12.01 -10.33
CA LEU A 330 -6.89 -11.57 -11.22
C LEU A 330 -6.10 -12.74 -11.82
N SER A 331 -6.16 -13.92 -11.19
CA SER A 331 -5.46 -15.13 -11.62
C SER A 331 -6.32 -16.37 -11.38
N ARG A 332 -6.29 -17.31 -12.32
CA ARG A 332 -6.90 -18.65 -12.18
C ARG A 332 -6.07 -19.59 -11.29
N TYR A 333 -4.83 -19.20 -10.98
CA TYR A 333 -3.86 -20.01 -10.25
C TYR A 333 -3.76 -19.56 -8.79
N GLN A 334 -3.49 -20.49 -7.88
CA GLN A 334 -3.30 -20.14 -6.47
C GLN A 334 -1.97 -19.40 -6.29
N PRO A 335 -1.93 -18.28 -5.56
CA PRO A 335 -0.68 -17.54 -5.33
C PRO A 335 0.33 -18.39 -4.56
N ILE A 336 1.59 -18.30 -4.94
CA ILE A 336 2.70 -19.02 -4.31
C ILE A 336 3.47 -18.02 -3.43
N SER A 337 3.59 -18.32 -2.14
CA SER A 337 4.54 -17.61 -1.28
C SER A 337 5.92 -18.17 -1.53
N ILE A 338 6.80 -17.38 -2.15
CA ILE A 338 8.05 -17.86 -2.75
C ILE A 338 9.23 -17.84 -1.77
N ASP A 339 9.15 -17.06 -0.69
CA ASP A 339 10.24 -16.92 0.29
C ASP A 339 10.61 -18.27 0.92
N TYR A 340 11.92 -18.55 0.98
CA TYR A 340 12.52 -19.74 1.64
C TYR A 340 12.10 -21.09 1.04
N ARG A 341 11.45 -21.10 -0.12
CA ARG A 341 11.12 -22.32 -0.85
C ARG A 341 12.38 -23.03 -1.35
N GLN A 342 12.35 -24.36 -1.34
CA GLN A 342 13.45 -25.21 -1.82
C GLN A 342 13.21 -25.68 -3.26
N ASP A 343 11.96 -25.67 -3.71
CA ASP A 343 11.59 -25.92 -5.09
C ASP A 343 11.93 -24.73 -5.99
N ILE A 344 12.55 -25.06 -7.12
CA ILE A 344 12.89 -24.16 -8.20
C ILE A 344 11.72 -24.13 -9.17
N HIS A 345 11.12 -22.95 -9.30
CA HIS A 345 10.01 -22.70 -10.21
C HIS A 345 10.53 -22.17 -11.53
N CYS A 346 10.12 -22.78 -12.64
CA CYS A 346 10.54 -22.42 -13.97
C CYS A 346 9.39 -21.94 -14.85
N TYR A 347 9.66 -20.89 -15.64
CA TYR A 347 8.70 -20.18 -16.47
C TYR A 347 9.35 -19.77 -17.80
N ASP A 348 8.53 -19.57 -18.84
CA ASP A 348 9.00 -19.03 -20.13
C ASP A 348 8.89 -17.50 -20.23
N SER A 349 8.13 -16.87 -19.31
CA SER A 349 8.00 -15.42 -19.22
C SER A 349 7.58 -14.99 -17.82
N MET A 350 8.07 -13.84 -17.35
CA MET A 350 7.61 -13.23 -16.10
C MET A 350 7.79 -11.72 -16.05
N THR A 351 7.08 -11.09 -15.12
CA THR A 351 7.36 -9.73 -14.65
C THR A 351 7.85 -9.78 -13.20
N VAL A 352 9.02 -9.22 -12.93
CA VAL A 352 9.51 -8.99 -11.56
C VAL A 352 9.22 -7.56 -11.18
N GLY A 353 8.38 -7.32 -10.17
CA GLY A 353 7.89 -6.00 -9.82
C GLY A 353 6.45 -5.74 -10.26
N LEU A 354 5.92 -4.58 -9.87
CA LEU A 354 4.58 -4.13 -10.23
C LEU A 354 4.68 -2.87 -11.06
N ILE A 355 3.90 -2.80 -12.14
CA ILE A 355 3.89 -1.66 -13.04
C ILE A 355 3.04 -0.54 -12.45
N ARG A 356 3.67 0.59 -12.13
CA ARG A 356 2.98 1.83 -11.74
C ARG A 356 3.59 3.04 -12.45
N ARG A 357 2.81 3.63 -13.36
CA ARG A 357 3.25 4.77 -14.18
C ARG A 357 2.89 6.15 -13.61
N THR A 358 1.87 6.21 -12.76
CA THR A 358 1.39 7.47 -12.16
C THR A 358 2.06 7.77 -10.83
N SER A 359 2.42 9.03 -10.61
CA SER A 359 2.83 9.54 -9.30
C SER A 359 1.64 9.74 -8.37
N LYS A 360 0.42 9.91 -8.87
CA LYS A 360 -0.76 10.12 -8.02
C LYS A 360 -1.10 8.86 -7.22
N GLU A 361 -1.58 9.07 -6.01
CA GLU A 361 -1.93 8.01 -5.06
C GLU A 361 -3.29 7.39 -5.40
N LEU A 362 -3.44 6.08 -5.21
CA LEU A 362 -4.68 5.33 -5.49
C LEU A 362 -5.35 5.71 -6.84
N SER A 363 -4.54 5.79 -7.90
CA SER A 363 -4.97 6.29 -9.20
C SER A 363 -4.47 5.40 -10.35
N ILE A 364 -5.10 5.55 -11.51
CA ILE A 364 -4.65 4.99 -12.79
C ILE A 364 -4.70 6.14 -13.80
N ASP A 365 -3.59 6.39 -14.49
CA ASP A 365 -3.53 7.36 -15.58
C ASP A 365 -3.99 6.70 -16.90
N PRO A 366 -5.16 7.09 -17.44
CA PRO A 366 -5.69 6.52 -18.67
C PRO A 366 -4.85 6.87 -19.92
N SER A 367 -3.99 7.90 -19.84
CA SER A 367 -3.11 8.28 -20.95
C SER A 367 -2.00 7.24 -21.17
N ASN A 368 -1.69 6.48 -20.12
CA ASN A 368 -0.60 5.50 -20.07
C ASN A 368 -1.11 4.07 -19.77
N SER A 369 -2.42 3.86 -19.83
CA SER A 369 -3.08 2.58 -19.56
C SER A 369 -4.40 2.46 -20.31
N PRO A 370 -4.75 1.29 -20.88
CA PRO A 370 -6.08 1.06 -21.43
C PRO A 370 -7.17 0.93 -20.34
N TYR A 371 -6.80 1.01 -19.06
CA TYR A 371 -7.70 0.92 -17.92
C TYR A 371 -7.77 2.24 -17.16
N SER A 372 -8.87 2.43 -16.43
CA SER A 372 -9.10 3.56 -15.55
C SER A 372 -9.48 3.13 -14.14
N MET A 373 -9.58 4.08 -13.20
CA MET A 373 -10.14 3.81 -11.87
C MET A 373 -11.62 3.39 -11.91
N LYS A 374 -12.37 3.73 -12.99
CA LYS A 374 -13.73 3.21 -13.20
C LYS A 374 -13.70 1.71 -13.50
N ASP A 375 -12.73 1.25 -14.30
CA ASP A 375 -12.54 -0.17 -14.60
C ASP A 375 -12.07 -0.94 -13.37
N PHE A 376 -11.16 -0.35 -12.59
CA PHE A 376 -10.74 -0.92 -11.32
C PHE A 376 -11.91 -1.05 -10.34
N ARG A 377 -12.76 -0.02 -10.22
CA ARG A 377 -14.00 -0.11 -9.43
C ARG A 377 -14.92 -1.21 -9.95
N LYS A 378 -15.10 -1.32 -11.27
CA LYS A 378 -15.92 -2.39 -11.88
C LYS A 378 -15.37 -3.76 -11.49
N PHE A 379 -14.05 -3.94 -11.57
CA PHE A 379 -13.36 -5.15 -11.12
C PHE A 379 -13.62 -5.47 -9.64
N LEU A 380 -13.41 -4.52 -8.71
CA LEU A 380 -13.68 -4.76 -7.29
C LEU A 380 -15.12 -5.23 -7.06
N ARG A 381 -16.07 -4.59 -7.75
CA ARG A 381 -17.48 -4.91 -7.62
C ARG A 381 -17.81 -6.30 -8.15
N SER A 382 -17.25 -6.71 -9.29
CA SER A 382 -17.44 -8.07 -9.80
C SER A 382 -16.81 -9.10 -8.86
N SER A 383 -15.60 -8.84 -8.37
CA SER A 383 -14.88 -9.77 -7.48
C SER A 383 -15.63 -10.03 -6.16
N TYR A 384 -16.32 -9.02 -5.63
CA TYR A 384 -17.16 -9.15 -4.43
C TYR A 384 -18.64 -9.43 -4.73
N SER A 385 -19.00 -9.78 -5.97
CA SER A 385 -20.39 -10.08 -6.38
C SER A 385 -21.40 -9.00 -5.97
N LEU A 386 -21.01 -7.73 -6.14
CA LEU A 386 -21.84 -6.58 -5.77
C LEU A 386 -22.82 -6.27 -6.90
N ASN A 387 -24.08 -6.62 -6.74
CA ASN A 387 -25.10 -6.47 -7.80
C ASN A 387 -25.42 -5.02 -8.21
N ARG A 388 -25.24 -4.02 -7.32
CA ARG A 388 -25.72 -2.63 -7.56
C ARG A 388 -24.68 -1.71 -8.18
N THR A 389 -24.69 -1.54 -9.49
CA THR A 389 -23.70 -0.73 -10.24
C THR A 389 -23.75 0.75 -9.91
N THR A 390 -24.94 1.29 -9.63
CA THR A 390 -25.18 2.68 -9.27
C THR A 390 -25.76 2.83 -7.86
N ALA A 391 -25.69 4.05 -7.33
CA ALA A 391 -26.43 4.40 -6.12
C ALA A 391 -27.94 4.30 -6.37
N ILE A 392 -28.73 4.14 -5.31
CA ILE A 392 -30.18 4.14 -5.46
C ILE A 392 -30.64 5.53 -5.93
N LYS A 393 -31.62 5.57 -6.84
CA LYS A 393 -32.38 6.79 -7.14
C LYS A 393 -33.66 6.78 -6.31
N ILE A 394 -33.85 7.82 -5.51
CA ILE A 394 -35.05 8.02 -4.70
C ILE A 394 -36.04 8.79 -5.58
N GLY A 395 -36.97 8.06 -6.22
CA GLY A 395 -38.10 8.69 -6.92
C GLY A 395 -39.23 9.08 -5.96
N ASN A 396 -40.08 10.03 -6.39
CA ASN A 396 -41.21 10.54 -5.60
C ASN A 396 -42.17 9.46 -5.07
N VAL A 397 -42.22 8.28 -5.70
CA VAL A 397 -43.13 7.18 -5.35
C VAL A 397 -42.50 6.15 -4.40
N SER A 398 -41.16 6.09 -4.30
CA SER A 398 -40.49 5.02 -3.57
C SER A 398 -40.27 5.37 -2.09
N ARG A 399 -40.90 4.62 -1.17
CA ARG A 399 -40.63 4.69 0.30
C ARG A 399 -39.26 4.11 0.71
N LYS A 400 -38.34 3.86 -0.23
CA LYS A 400 -37.09 3.16 0.05
C LYS A 400 -36.08 4.11 0.69
N ARG A 401 -35.79 3.89 1.97
CA ARG A 401 -34.80 4.65 2.73
C ARG A 401 -33.37 4.32 2.27
N PRO A 402 -32.54 5.31 1.91
CA PRO A 402 -31.13 5.10 1.60
C PRO A 402 -30.38 4.53 2.79
N ARG A 403 -29.45 3.62 2.51
CA ARG A 403 -28.57 3.06 3.55
C ARG A 403 -27.43 4.04 3.81
N LEU A 404 -27.27 4.46 5.07
CA LEU A 404 -26.09 5.18 5.52
C LEU A 404 -25.26 4.24 6.38
N VAL A 405 -24.00 4.04 6.03
CA VAL A 405 -23.04 3.35 6.90
C VAL A 405 -22.21 4.41 7.61
N ILE A 406 -22.19 4.37 8.94
CA ILE A 406 -21.31 5.19 9.76
C ILE A 406 -20.15 4.29 10.17
N ILE A 407 -18.94 4.68 9.79
CA ILE A 407 -17.71 4.04 10.25
C ILE A 407 -17.31 4.71 11.55
N SER A 408 -17.49 4.00 12.67
CA SER A 408 -17.14 4.50 14.00
C SER A 408 -15.92 3.76 14.55
N ARG A 409 -14.81 4.47 14.71
CA ARG A 409 -13.60 3.94 15.34
C ARG A 409 -13.79 3.85 16.87
N LYS A 410 -13.07 2.94 17.52
CA LYS A 410 -13.08 2.82 19.00
C LYS A 410 -11.86 3.40 19.71
N ARG A 411 -10.71 3.49 19.03
CA ARG A 411 -9.42 3.85 19.65
C ARG A 411 -9.13 5.35 19.55
N SER A 412 -8.69 5.81 18.39
CA SER A 412 -8.45 7.22 18.10
C SER A 412 -9.41 7.73 17.02
N ARG A 413 -9.53 9.05 16.88
CA ARG A 413 -10.42 9.71 15.91
C ARG A 413 -11.84 9.12 15.94
N ALA A 414 -12.27 8.75 17.13
CA ALA A 414 -13.56 8.15 17.39
C ALA A 414 -14.62 9.25 17.48
N PHE A 415 -15.82 8.96 16.97
CA PHE A 415 -16.98 9.78 17.28
C PHE A 415 -17.42 9.49 18.71
N THR A 416 -17.57 10.53 19.53
CA THR A 416 -18.00 10.41 20.94
C THR A 416 -19.52 10.41 21.07
N ASN A 417 -20.23 11.00 20.11
CA ASN A 417 -21.70 11.15 20.11
C ASN A 417 -22.40 10.38 18.97
N VAL A 418 -21.93 9.17 18.64
CA VAL A 418 -22.50 8.31 17.58
C VAL A 418 -24.01 8.16 17.69
N GLY A 419 -24.55 8.05 18.91
CA GLY A 419 -26.00 7.94 19.14
C GLY A 419 -26.79 9.13 18.59
N GLU A 420 -26.28 10.35 18.74
CA GLU A 420 -26.89 11.57 18.22
C GLU A 420 -26.81 11.62 16.69
N ILE A 421 -25.65 11.26 16.12
CA ILE A 421 -25.44 11.19 14.66
C ILE A 421 -26.43 10.20 14.04
N VAL A 422 -26.55 9.00 14.63
CA VAL A 422 -27.50 7.96 14.20
C VAL A 422 -28.94 8.45 14.31
N SER A 423 -29.30 9.09 15.42
CA SER A 423 -30.64 9.61 15.68
C SER A 423 -31.03 10.69 14.65
N MET A 424 -30.13 11.62 14.38
CA MET A 424 -30.30 12.67 13.38
C MET A 424 -30.44 12.09 11.96
N ALA A 425 -29.56 11.17 11.56
CA ALA A 425 -29.63 10.54 10.24
C ALA A 425 -30.91 9.70 10.05
N LYS A 426 -31.38 8.99 11.09
CA LYS A 426 -32.67 8.27 11.05
C LYS A 426 -33.85 9.23 10.86
N ARG A 427 -33.85 10.39 11.55
CA ARG A 427 -34.87 11.44 11.38
C ARG A 427 -34.88 12.04 9.97
N LEU A 428 -33.72 12.12 9.33
CA LEU A 428 -33.61 12.55 7.92
C LEU A 428 -34.10 11.48 6.92
N GLY A 429 -34.43 10.27 7.37
CA GLY A 429 -34.95 9.21 6.51
C GLY A 429 -33.92 8.18 6.05
N PHE A 430 -32.71 8.18 6.59
CA PHE A 430 -31.74 7.12 6.32
C PHE A 430 -32.05 5.83 7.10
N ARG A 431 -31.72 4.68 6.50
CA ARG A 431 -31.52 3.43 7.21
C ARG A 431 -30.06 3.33 7.63
N VAL A 432 -29.79 3.60 8.89
CA VAL A 432 -28.42 3.73 9.42
C VAL A 432 -27.88 2.38 9.89
N VAL A 433 -26.64 2.06 9.52
CA VAL A 433 -25.85 0.95 10.05
C VAL A 433 -24.56 1.54 10.60
N VAL A 434 -24.22 1.22 11.85
CA VAL A 434 -22.91 1.57 12.41
C VAL A 434 -22.01 0.35 12.22
N ALA A 435 -20.87 0.57 11.59
CA ALA A 435 -19.84 -0.43 11.40
C ALA A 435 -18.56 0.04 12.08
N GLU A 436 -17.76 -0.91 12.50
CA GLU A 436 -16.41 -0.66 13.03
C GLU A 436 -15.41 -1.38 12.11
N PRO A 437 -14.85 -0.67 11.13
CA PRO A 437 -13.59 -1.05 10.52
C PRO A 437 -12.43 -0.28 11.17
N ASP A 438 -11.21 -0.76 10.96
CA ASP A 438 -9.97 0.02 11.15
C ASP A 438 -9.82 1.13 10.08
N ALA A 439 -10.89 1.88 9.77
CA ALA A 439 -10.85 2.91 8.74
C ALA A 439 -10.51 4.29 9.32
N ASP A 440 -10.02 5.19 8.47
CA ASP A 440 -9.55 6.51 8.83
C ASP A 440 -10.69 7.54 8.91
N VAL A 441 -10.74 8.25 10.05
CA VAL A 441 -11.47 9.53 10.18
C VAL A 441 -10.46 10.66 9.98
N ILE A 442 -10.84 11.77 9.37
CA ILE A 442 -9.90 12.86 9.09
C ILE A 442 -9.91 13.84 10.27
N PRO A 443 -8.76 14.07 10.94
CA PRO A 443 -8.68 14.97 12.09
C PRO A 443 -8.70 16.45 11.68
N ILE A 444 -8.74 17.37 12.65
CA ILE A 444 -8.37 18.78 12.35
C ILE A 444 -6.86 18.87 12.14
N GLY A 445 -6.39 20.00 11.62
CA GLY A 445 -4.99 20.37 11.69
C GLY A 445 -4.29 20.43 10.33
N GLY A 446 -4.88 21.09 9.32
CA GLY A 446 -4.24 21.26 8.01
C GLY A 446 -4.22 19.97 7.19
N THR A 447 -5.18 19.07 7.41
CA THR A 447 -5.29 17.75 6.77
C THR A 447 -6.21 17.78 5.55
N GLU A 448 -6.66 18.95 5.10
CA GLU A 448 -7.58 19.11 3.98
C GLU A 448 -6.97 18.54 2.68
N TRP A 449 -5.69 18.78 2.45
CA TRP A 449 -4.99 18.21 1.31
C TRP A 449 -4.92 16.67 1.38
N LEU A 450 -4.73 16.09 2.58
CA LEU A 450 -4.80 14.62 2.78
C LEU A 450 -6.19 14.11 2.39
N SER A 451 -7.24 14.81 2.82
CA SER A 451 -8.63 14.42 2.49
C SER A 451 -8.89 14.43 0.99
N LYS A 452 -8.38 15.45 0.32
CA LYS A 452 -8.55 15.63 -1.12
C LYS A 452 -7.79 14.55 -1.90
N THR A 453 -6.50 14.39 -1.62
CA THR A 453 -5.59 13.48 -2.35
C THR A 453 -5.95 12.01 -2.12
N TYR A 454 -6.33 11.62 -0.90
CA TYR A 454 -6.51 10.21 -0.55
C TYR A 454 -7.96 9.72 -0.61
N PHE A 455 -8.94 10.63 -0.62
CA PHE A 455 -10.36 10.25 -0.61
C PHE A 455 -11.15 10.92 -1.75
N GLU A 456 -11.10 12.25 -1.88
CA GLU A 456 -11.92 12.97 -2.86
C GLU A 456 -11.55 12.64 -4.31
N GLU A 457 -10.29 12.81 -4.68
CA GLU A 457 -9.81 12.58 -6.05
C GLU A 457 -9.99 11.11 -6.46
N PRO A 458 -9.55 10.11 -5.67
CA PRO A 458 -9.80 8.71 -6.01
C PRO A 458 -11.29 8.36 -6.11
N ALA A 459 -12.15 8.96 -5.27
CA ALA A 459 -13.59 8.75 -5.37
C ALA A 459 -14.13 9.28 -6.70
N LYS A 460 -13.75 10.50 -7.10
CA LYS A 460 -14.15 11.09 -8.39
C LYS A 460 -13.66 10.25 -9.58
N ASP A 461 -12.40 9.80 -9.55
CA ASP A 461 -11.82 8.94 -10.59
C ASP A 461 -12.54 7.60 -10.69
N MET A 462 -13.02 7.06 -9.57
CA MET A 462 -13.89 5.88 -9.52
C MET A 462 -15.38 6.18 -9.85
N ASN A 463 -15.73 7.40 -10.25
CA ASN A 463 -17.11 7.85 -10.49
C ASN A 463 -18.03 7.72 -9.25
N ILE A 464 -17.50 8.06 -8.07
CA ILE A 464 -18.20 8.10 -6.80
C ILE A 464 -18.33 9.57 -6.39
N ARG A 465 -19.54 9.98 -5.99
CA ARG A 465 -19.77 11.33 -5.44
C ARG A 465 -19.15 11.42 -4.05
N TYR A 466 -18.41 12.49 -3.80
CA TYR A 466 -17.77 12.77 -2.52
C TYR A 466 -18.37 14.05 -1.92
N LEU A 467 -18.56 14.04 -0.60
CA LEU A 467 -18.96 15.21 0.19
C LEU A 467 -18.06 15.27 1.41
N ASP A 468 -17.40 16.40 1.63
CA ASP A 468 -16.61 16.65 2.83
C ASP A 468 -17.44 17.32 3.92
N TYR A 469 -17.08 17.02 5.17
CA TYR A 469 -17.48 17.80 6.33
C TYR A 469 -16.22 18.12 7.13
N LYS A 470 -15.92 19.41 7.25
CA LYS A 470 -14.78 19.90 8.01
C LYS A 470 -15.23 20.19 9.44
N ILE A 471 -14.66 19.42 10.37
CA ILE A 471 -14.89 19.64 11.80
C ILE A 471 -14.22 20.94 12.24
N ARG A 472 -14.79 21.60 13.26
CA ARG A 472 -14.18 22.75 13.92
C ARG A 472 -13.35 22.33 15.13
N VAL A 473 -12.62 23.30 15.68
CA VAL A 473 -11.87 23.13 16.93
C VAL A 473 -12.81 22.73 18.07
N GLU A 474 -14.04 23.26 18.13
CA GLU A 474 -15.01 22.94 19.19
C GLU A 474 -15.52 21.50 19.11
N GLU A 475 -15.45 20.87 17.94
CA GLU A 475 -15.82 19.46 17.75
C GLU A 475 -14.64 18.51 18.04
N SER A 476 -13.44 19.05 18.28
CA SER A 476 -12.24 18.27 18.54
C SER A 476 -11.99 18.12 20.04
N SER A 477 -11.68 16.90 20.48
CA SER A 477 -11.26 16.67 21.87
C SER A 477 -9.96 17.39 22.24
N LEU A 478 -9.20 17.90 21.27
CA LEU A 478 -7.97 18.65 21.51
C LEU A 478 -8.23 19.96 22.27
N ILE A 479 -9.44 20.53 22.18
CA ILE A 479 -9.82 21.73 22.93
C ILE A 479 -9.80 21.53 24.45
N HIS A 480 -9.89 20.27 24.91
CA HIS A 480 -9.79 19.91 26.33
C HIS A 480 -8.37 19.45 26.72
N GLN A 481 -7.48 19.26 25.76
CA GLN A 481 -6.11 18.78 25.97
C GLN A 481 -5.09 19.91 25.92
N TYR A 482 -5.41 21.01 25.24
CA TYR A 482 -4.52 22.14 25.04
C TYR A 482 -5.22 23.46 25.40
N PRO A 483 -4.49 24.46 25.91
CA PRO A 483 -4.99 25.82 26.06
C PRO A 483 -5.52 26.37 24.73
N ALA A 484 -6.51 27.26 24.78
CA ALA A 484 -7.19 27.79 23.59
C ALA A 484 -6.24 28.54 22.63
N ASP A 485 -5.19 29.15 23.15
CA ASP A 485 -4.16 29.88 22.41
C ASP A 485 -2.96 29.00 21.99
N HIS A 486 -2.96 27.72 22.36
CA HIS A 486 -1.87 26.80 22.08
C HIS A 486 -1.69 26.57 20.57
N VAL A 487 -0.43 26.42 20.13
CA VAL A 487 -0.06 26.26 18.72
C VAL A 487 -0.78 25.12 18.01
N VAL A 488 -1.05 24.01 18.70
CA VAL A 488 -1.83 22.86 18.18
C VAL A 488 -3.23 23.27 17.68
N LEU A 489 -3.87 24.24 18.32
CA LEU A 489 -5.21 24.68 17.94
C LEU A 489 -5.16 25.87 16.98
N ARG A 490 -4.22 26.80 17.19
CA ARG A 490 -4.16 28.08 16.47
C ARG A 490 -3.38 28.02 15.16
N ASP A 491 -2.30 27.24 15.11
CA ASP A 491 -1.41 27.14 13.96
C ASP A 491 -0.93 25.69 13.73
N PRO A 492 -1.79 24.83 13.15
CA PRO A 492 -1.41 23.46 12.84
C PRO A 492 -0.20 23.35 11.92
N SER A 493 0.07 24.35 11.07
CA SER A 493 1.23 24.35 10.15
C SER A 493 2.55 24.34 10.91
N ALA A 494 2.63 24.98 12.09
CA ALA A 494 3.80 24.89 12.95
C ALA A 494 4.03 23.48 13.52
N VAL A 495 2.96 22.68 13.72
CA VAL A 495 3.09 21.27 14.09
C VAL A 495 3.58 20.43 12.90
N TRP A 496 3.12 20.74 11.69
CA TRP A 496 3.62 20.08 10.46
C TRP A 496 5.11 20.31 10.24
N LYS A 497 5.62 21.50 10.56
CA LYS A 497 7.07 21.80 10.51
C LYS A 497 7.90 20.95 11.48
N GLN A 498 7.30 20.38 12.52
CA GLN A 498 7.96 19.44 13.43
C GLN A 498 8.00 18.00 12.87
N GLY A 499 7.42 17.78 11.69
CA GLY A 499 7.45 16.51 10.97
C GLY A 499 6.22 15.62 11.24
N TRP A 500 6.13 14.55 10.43
CA TRP A 500 4.98 13.64 10.42
C TRP A 500 4.70 12.98 11.76
N SER A 501 5.73 12.64 12.53
CA SER A 501 5.57 12.00 13.85
C SER A 501 4.77 12.86 14.83
N ALA A 502 5.03 14.18 14.85
CA ALA A 502 4.29 15.12 15.69
C ALA A 502 2.81 15.20 15.27
N VAL A 503 2.56 15.33 13.97
CA VAL A 503 1.21 15.37 13.37
C VAL A 503 0.43 14.09 13.69
N GLN A 504 1.04 12.92 13.48
CA GLN A 504 0.43 11.63 13.76
C GLN A 504 0.12 11.44 15.25
N SER A 505 1.05 11.84 16.12
CA SER A 505 0.86 11.74 17.57
C SER A 505 -0.28 12.62 18.06
N ILE A 506 -0.35 13.86 17.60
CA ILE A 506 -1.33 14.84 18.08
C ILE A 506 -2.69 14.63 17.40
N TYR A 507 -2.75 14.78 16.07
CA TYR A 507 -4.01 14.83 15.33
C TYR A 507 -4.56 13.44 15.00
N LEU A 508 -3.71 12.44 14.71
CA LEU A 508 -4.22 11.10 14.35
C LEU A 508 -4.42 10.16 15.54
N SER A 509 -3.69 10.36 16.63
CA SER A 509 -3.67 9.43 17.77
C SER A 509 -4.42 9.95 19.00
N LYS A 510 -4.34 11.26 19.28
CA LYS A 510 -4.91 11.86 20.51
C LYS A 510 -6.19 12.66 20.30
N GLN A 511 -6.62 12.83 19.05
CA GLN A 511 -7.89 13.49 18.76
C GLN A 511 -9.05 12.49 18.66
N ASN A 512 -10.17 12.82 19.29
CA ASN A 512 -11.51 12.29 19.04
C ASN A 512 -12.45 13.43 18.63
N VAL A 513 -13.63 13.08 18.12
CA VAL A 513 -14.57 14.04 17.54
C VAL A 513 -15.93 13.95 18.20
N THR A 514 -16.42 15.06 18.73
CA THR A 514 -17.82 15.24 19.13
C THR A 514 -18.50 16.05 18.02
N LEU A 515 -19.25 15.38 17.15
CA LEU A 515 -19.78 15.99 15.94
C LEU A 515 -20.96 16.93 16.27
N ASP A 516 -20.93 18.17 15.81
CA ASP A 516 -22.08 19.07 15.87
C ASP A 516 -23.11 18.60 14.83
N VAL A 517 -24.14 17.90 15.31
CA VAL A 517 -25.20 17.35 14.45
C VAL A 517 -26.02 18.42 13.73
N ASN A 518 -26.09 19.65 14.25
CA ASN A 518 -26.81 20.74 13.60
C ASN A 518 -26.01 21.26 12.40
N ARG A 519 -24.69 21.39 12.55
CA ARG A 519 -23.79 21.76 11.46
C ARG A 519 -23.58 20.65 10.44
N PHE A 520 -23.59 19.39 10.86
CA PHE A 520 -23.44 18.25 9.97
C PHE A 520 -24.72 17.90 9.19
N ARG A 521 -25.90 18.25 9.73
CA ARG A 521 -27.20 17.95 9.11
C ARG A 521 -27.30 18.42 7.64
N PRO A 522 -26.90 19.65 7.25
CA PRO A 522 -26.89 20.07 5.84
C PRO A 522 -26.10 19.15 4.91
N THR A 523 -24.97 18.59 5.36
CA THR A 523 -24.18 17.63 4.56
C THR A 523 -24.98 16.36 4.26
N LEU A 524 -25.71 15.82 5.25
CA LEU A 524 -26.57 14.65 5.04
C LEU A 524 -27.82 14.97 4.19
N VAL A 525 -28.37 16.18 4.32
CA VAL A 525 -29.45 16.64 3.44
C VAL A 525 -28.95 16.72 2.00
N LYS A 526 -27.75 17.28 1.79
CA LYS A 526 -27.14 17.31 0.46
C LYS A 526 -26.91 15.92 -0.11
N ALA A 527 -26.48 14.97 0.72
CA ALA A 527 -26.34 13.58 0.31
C ALA A 527 -27.69 12.97 -0.15
N LEU A 528 -28.80 13.30 0.52
CA LEU A 528 -30.13 12.87 0.09
C LEU A 528 -30.53 13.51 -1.24
N GLU A 529 -30.33 14.81 -1.43
CA GLU A 529 -30.63 15.49 -2.70
C GLU A 529 -29.92 14.84 -3.88
N LEU A 530 -28.64 14.48 -3.70
CA LEU A 530 -27.85 13.80 -4.73
C LEU A 530 -28.39 12.41 -5.10
N LEU A 531 -29.21 11.79 -4.24
CA LEU A 531 -29.89 10.51 -4.54
C LEU A 531 -31.25 10.71 -5.22
N HIS A 532 -31.79 11.92 -5.27
CA HIS A 532 -33.03 12.23 -5.99
C HIS A 532 -32.79 12.58 -7.47
N GLN A 533 -31.53 12.82 -7.85
CA GLN A 533 -31.06 13.03 -9.23
C GLN A 533 -30.75 11.69 -9.91
#